data_AF-A0A166HZB4-F1
#
_entry.id   AF-A0A166HZB4-F1
#
_cell.length_a   1.000
_cell.length_b   1.000
_cell.length_c   1.000
_cell.angle_alpha   90.00
_cell.angle_beta   90.00
_cell.angle_gamma   90.00
#
_symmetry.space_group_name_H-M   'P 1'
#
loop_
_entity.id
_entity.type
_entity.pdbx_description
1 polymer ?
#
loop_
_entity_poly.entity_id
_entity_poly.type
_entity_poly.pdbx_seq_one_letter_code
_entity_poly.pdbx_strand_id
1 'polypeptide(L)'
;MTVIRVPMTRTPSSIGIGTRRVPPFAGEVLDVDLQAGGRGIASCRPEFISGQIEFEFRRLEGDGYLRGRDVHGVAEGLADHWGEITAVRPFRDGNTRSQSAFVTLLSGSAGWSIQRPDVDPSYGSPTSLSSTARPCLPPGGPPA
;
A
#
# COMPACT_ATOMS: atom_id res chain seq x y z
N MET A 1 9.15 11.27 -24.34
CA MET A 1 8.55 10.85 -23.06
C MET A 1 7.75 9.59 -23.34
N THR A 2 8.33 8.42 -23.09
CA THR A 2 7.79 7.13 -23.56
C THR A 2 6.84 6.56 -22.52
N VAL A 3 5.56 6.48 -22.85
CA VAL A 3 4.56 5.77 -22.04
C VAL A 3 4.71 4.29 -22.33
N ILE A 4 5.22 3.52 -21.34
CA ILE A 4 5.20 2.06 -21.40
C ILE A 4 3.74 1.63 -21.17
N ARG A 5 3.01 1.34 -22.25
CA ARG A 5 1.79 0.53 -22.17
C ARG A 5 2.23 -0.91 -21.89
N VAL A 6 1.80 -1.46 -20.77
CA VAL A 6 1.89 -2.91 -20.52
C VAL A 6 0.67 -3.56 -21.19
N PRO A 7 0.81 -4.24 -22.34
CA PRO A 7 -0.29 -4.99 -22.91
C PRO A 7 -0.53 -6.22 -22.05
N MET A 8 -1.70 -6.32 -21.42
CA MET A 8 -2.19 -7.60 -20.89
C MET A 8 -2.64 -8.48 -22.06
N THR A 9 -1.69 -9.10 -22.76
CA THR A 9 -1.98 -10.15 -23.75
C THR A 9 -1.54 -11.50 -23.21
N ARG A 10 -2.47 -12.45 -23.27
CA ARG A 10 -2.38 -13.87 -22.87
C ARG A 10 -0.97 -14.45 -23.05
N THR A 11 -0.48 -15.08 -21.99
CA THR A 11 0.69 -15.95 -21.95
C THR A 11 0.56 -17.13 -22.92
N PRO A 12 1.62 -17.50 -23.66
CA PRO A 12 1.93 -18.90 -23.91
C PRO A 12 2.90 -19.40 -22.84
N SER A 13 2.54 -20.53 -22.26
CA SER A 13 3.33 -21.32 -21.32
C SER A 13 4.72 -21.66 -21.86
N SER A 14 5.76 -21.46 -21.04
CA SER A 14 6.73 -22.51 -20.62
C SER A 14 8.09 -21.93 -20.21
N ILE A 15 8.22 -21.48 -18.96
CA ILE A 15 9.48 -21.56 -18.19
C ILE A 15 9.08 -21.92 -16.76
N GLY A 16 9.63 -23.02 -16.23
CA GLY A 16 9.27 -23.59 -14.93
C GLY A 16 9.69 -22.71 -13.75
N ILE A 17 8.81 -21.78 -13.37
CA ILE A 17 8.70 -21.23 -12.02
C ILE A 17 7.30 -21.67 -11.58
N GLY A 18 7.19 -22.41 -10.47
CA GLY A 18 5.91 -22.94 -9.98
C GLY A 18 4.83 -21.87 -10.05
N THR A 19 3.76 -22.12 -10.81
CA THR A 19 2.72 -21.14 -11.09
C THR A 19 1.92 -20.91 -9.81
N ARG A 20 2.40 -19.97 -8.99
CA ARG A 20 1.63 -19.47 -7.85
C ARG A 20 0.34 -18.91 -8.44
N ARG A 21 -0.78 -19.64 -8.25
CA ARG A 21 -2.08 -19.21 -8.79
C ARG A 21 -2.37 -17.82 -8.26
N VAL A 22 -2.44 -16.86 -9.16
CA VAL A 22 -2.90 -15.51 -8.87
C VAL A 22 -4.42 -15.58 -8.85
N PRO A 23 -5.08 -15.17 -7.76
CA PRO A 23 -6.54 -15.15 -7.72
C PRO A 23 -7.11 -14.17 -8.77
N PRO A 24 -8.32 -14.40 -9.28
CA PRO A 24 -8.91 -13.56 -10.32
C PRO A 24 -9.07 -12.09 -9.88
N PHE A 25 -9.26 -11.85 -8.59
CA PHE A 25 -9.40 -10.50 -8.01
C PHE A 25 -8.05 -9.76 -7.83
N ALA A 26 -6.94 -10.31 -8.31
CA ALA A 26 -5.64 -9.67 -8.13
C ALA A 26 -5.56 -8.33 -8.87
N GLY A 27 -5.31 -7.26 -8.12
CA GLY A 27 -5.27 -5.89 -8.65
C GLY A 27 -6.63 -5.18 -8.66
N GLU A 28 -7.71 -5.88 -8.30
CA GLU A 28 -9.03 -5.27 -8.16
C GLU A 28 -9.14 -4.56 -6.80
N VAL A 29 -9.61 -3.32 -6.83
CA VAL A 29 -9.93 -2.55 -5.63
C VAL A 29 -11.09 -3.21 -4.92
N LEU A 30 -11.00 -3.29 -3.59
CA LEU A 30 -12.02 -3.85 -2.74
C LEU A 30 -13.36 -3.11 -2.93
N ASP A 31 -14.39 -3.86 -3.28
CA ASP A 31 -15.75 -3.38 -3.56
C ASP A 31 -16.78 -3.77 -2.48
N VAL A 32 -16.39 -4.66 -1.56
CA VAL A 32 -17.21 -5.13 -0.44
C VAL A 32 -16.69 -4.57 0.88
N ASP A 33 -17.60 -4.12 1.75
CA ASP A 33 -17.22 -3.63 3.06
C ASP A 33 -16.78 -4.79 3.96
N LEU A 34 -15.47 -4.92 4.13
CA LEU A 34 -14.85 -5.88 5.02
C LEU A 34 -14.58 -5.21 6.38
N GLN A 35 -15.60 -4.61 6.99
CA GLN A 35 -15.51 -4.18 8.40
C GLN A 35 -14.84 -5.29 9.18
N ALA A 36 -13.67 -4.99 9.76
CA ALA A 36 -12.81 -6.01 10.34
C ALA A 36 -13.58 -6.75 11.43
N GLY A 37 -14.07 -7.95 11.11
CA GLY A 37 -14.93 -8.74 11.98
C GLY A 37 -14.43 -8.73 13.42
N GLY A 38 -15.15 -7.99 14.27
CA GLY A 38 -14.92 -7.90 15.72
C GLY A 38 -13.57 -7.32 16.20
N ARG A 39 -12.72 -6.76 15.32
CA ARG A 39 -11.35 -6.31 15.71
C ARG A 39 -11.16 -4.80 15.87
N GLY A 40 -12.24 -4.01 15.71
CA GLY A 40 -12.23 -2.58 16.05
C GLY A 40 -11.42 -1.68 15.10
N ILE A 41 -10.88 -2.19 14.00
CA ILE A 41 -10.15 -1.40 13.00
C ILE A 41 -11.00 -1.33 11.73
N ALA A 42 -11.77 -0.26 11.60
CA ALA A 42 -12.59 0.00 10.41
C ALA A 42 -11.70 0.00 9.16
N SER A 43 -12.03 -0.82 8.17
CA SER A 43 -11.55 -0.61 6.81
C SER A 43 -12.18 0.65 6.23
N CYS A 44 -11.50 1.29 5.28
CA CYS A 44 -12.12 2.28 4.43
C CYS A 44 -13.36 1.69 3.76
N ARG A 45 -14.45 2.46 3.72
CA ARG A 45 -15.64 2.07 2.97
C ARG A 45 -15.28 1.95 1.49
N PRO A 46 -15.71 0.89 0.77
CA PRO A 46 -15.33 0.64 -0.62
C PRO A 46 -15.45 1.85 -1.55
N GLU A 47 -16.53 2.62 -1.42
CA GLU A 47 -16.80 3.81 -2.23
C GLU A 47 -15.78 4.95 -2.07
N PHE A 48 -14.97 4.94 -1.00
CA PHE A 48 -13.96 5.96 -0.73
C PHE A 48 -12.54 5.49 -1.04
N ILE A 49 -12.32 4.18 -1.25
CA ILE A 49 -10.98 3.60 -1.39
C ILE A 49 -10.21 4.25 -2.54
N SER A 50 -10.77 4.27 -3.75
CA SER A 50 -10.09 4.81 -4.94
C SER A 50 -9.70 6.28 -4.74
N GLY A 51 -10.63 7.10 -4.23
CA GLY A 51 -10.37 8.52 -3.99
C GLY A 51 -9.33 8.78 -2.91
N GLN A 52 -9.30 7.97 -1.85
CA GLN A 52 -8.29 8.06 -0.78
C GLN A 52 -6.91 7.62 -1.26
N ILE A 53 -6.82 6.53 -2.04
CA ILE A 53 -5.56 6.10 -2.64
C ILE A 53 -5.02 7.18 -3.61
N GLU A 54 -5.88 7.75 -4.46
CA GLU A 54 -5.48 8.84 -5.37
C GLU A 54 -5.04 10.10 -4.62
N PHE A 55 -5.72 10.44 -3.51
CA PHE A 55 -5.31 11.54 -2.64
C PHE A 55 -3.92 11.28 -2.05
N GLU A 56 -3.69 10.09 -1.53
CA GLU A 56 -2.43 9.73 -0.88
C GLU A 56 -1.26 9.68 -1.88
N PHE A 57 -1.47 9.17 -3.10
CA PHE A 57 -0.45 9.22 -4.15
C PHE A 57 -0.13 10.64 -4.63
N ARG A 58 -1.12 11.54 -4.67
CA ARG A 58 -0.87 12.98 -4.96
C ARG A 58 -0.08 13.66 -3.85
N ARG A 59 -0.35 13.33 -2.58
CA ARG A 59 0.42 13.82 -1.44
C ARG A 59 1.87 13.35 -1.54
N LEU A 60 2.10 12.06 -1.81
CA LEU A 60 3.45 11.52 -2.02
C LEU A 60 4.19 12.18 -3.20
N GLU A 61 3.48 12.49 -4.29
CA GLU A 61 4.04 13.25 -5.41
C GLU A 61 4.44 14.67 -4.98
N GLY A 62 3.58 15.37 -4.23
CA GLY A 62 3.88 16.68 -3.63
C GLY A 62 5.08 16.66 -2.69
N ASP A 63 5.28 15.54 -2.01
CA ASP A 63 6.43 15.26 -1.15
C ASP A 63 7.72 14.90 -1.92
N GLY A 64 7.68 14.97 -3.26
CA GLY A 64 8.82 14.71 -4.14
C GLY A 64 9.24 13.25 -4.19
N TYR A 65 8.32 12.33 -3.86
CA TYR A 65 8.61 10.90 -3.67
C TYR A 65 9.76 10.64 -2.69
N LEU A 66 9.88 11.50 -1.67
CA LEU A 66 10.90 11.44 -0.61
C LEU A 66 12.36 11.57 -1.11
N ARG A 67 12.57 11.99 -2.36
CA ARG A 67 13.92 12.15 -2.93
C ARG A 67 14.66 13.32 -2.28
N GLY A 68 15.98 13.16 -2.14
CA GLY A 68 16.85 14.20 -1.57
C GLY A 68 16.75 14.37 -0.06
N ARG A 69 15.96 13.54 0.63
CA ARG A 69 15.89 13.49 2.10
C ARG A 69 16.99 12.59 2.66
N ASP A 70 17.40 12.87 3.89
CA ASP A 70 18.27 11.98 4.67
C ASP A 70 17.52 10.73 5.15
N VAL A 71 18.23 9.82 5.82
CA VAL A 71 17.65 8.55 6.27
C VAL A 71 16.47 8.76 7.22
N HIS A 72 16.50 9.79 8.07
CA HIS A 72 15.41 10.10 9.00
C HIS A 72 14.18 10.61 8.24
N GLY A 73 14.37 11.58 7.34
CA GLY A 73 13.28 12.14 6.55
C GLY A 73 12.63 11.15 5.59
N VAL A 74 13.40 10.16 5.09
CA VAL A 74 12.84 9.04 4.34
C VAL A 74 12.08 8.08 5.24
N ALA A 75 12.63 7.71 6.40
CA ALA A 75 11.95 6.80 7.34
C ALA A 75 10.62 7.39 7.84
N GLU A 76 10.60 8.68 8.19
CA GLU A 76 9.42 9.41 8.64
C GLU A 76 8.36 9.50 7.53
N GLY A 77 8.74 9.93 6.32
CA GLY A 77 7.82 9.98 5.19
C GLY A 77 7.28 8.60 4.78
N LEU A 78 8.12 7.55 4.83
CA LEU A 78 7.66 6.18 4.60
C LEU A 78 6.65 5.73 5.65
N ALA A 79 6.90 6.01 6.93
CA ALA A 79 5.98 5.64 8.01
C ALA A 79 4.62 6.33 7.87
N ASP A 80 4.64 7.62 7.53
CA ASP A 80 3.45 8.44 7.30
C ASP A 80 2.62 7.91 6.11
N HIS A 81 3.21 7.87 4.91
CA HIS A 81 2.51 7.42 3.70
C HIS A 81 2.07 5.95 3.79
N TRP A 82 2.90 5.07 4.35
CA TRP A 82 2.54 3.66 4.50
C TRP A 82 1.43 3.46 5.53
N GLY A 83 1.41 4.28 6.59
CA GLY A 83 0.32 4.31 7.56
C GLY A 83 -1.03 4.59 6.90
N GLU A 84 -1.10 5.64 6.08
CA GLU A 84 -2.31 6.02 5.34
C GLU A 84 -2.78 4.91 4.40
N ILE A 85 -1.87 4.35 3.58
CA ILE A 85 -2.20 3.25 2.65
C ILE A 85 -2.68 2.00 3.42
N THR A 86 -2.12 1.75 4.60
CA THR A 86 -2.50 0.63 5.48
C THR A 86 -3.90 0.79 6.05
N ALA A 87 -4.29 2.01 6.43
CA ALA A 87 -5.63 2.33 6.91
C ALA A 87 -6.67 2.18 5.80
N VAL A 88 -6.34 2.57 4.57
CA VAL A 88 -7.26 2.42 3.42
C VAL A 88 -7.51 0.94 3.08
N ARG A 89 -6.47 0.09 3.14
CA ARG A 89 -6.55 -1.36 2.85
C ARG A 89 -7.26 -1.65 1.51
N PRO A 90 -6.67 -1.25 0.37
CA PRO A 90 -7.39 -1.19 -0.90
C PRO A 90 -7.73 -2.53 -1.56
N PHE A 91 -7.15 -3.65 -1.13
CA PHE A 91 -7.34 -4.95 -1.78
C PHE A 91 -8.03 -5.96 -0.86
N ARG A 92 -8.69 -6.96 -1.46
CA ARG A 92 -9.27 -8.11 -0.72
C ARG A 92 -8.22 -8.95 -0.01
N ASP A 93 -7.07 -9.17 -0.66
CA ASP A 93 -5.90 -9.84 -0.10
C ASP A 93 -4.63 -9.25 -0.74
N GLY A 94 -3.48 -9.47 -0.13
CA GLY A 94 -2.18 -9.05 -0.66
C GLY A 94 -1.79 -7.60 -0.31
N ASN A 95 -2.54 -6.92 0.55
CA ASN A 95 -2.21 -5.56 1.01
C ASN A 95 -0.79 -5.46 1.57
N THR A 96 -0.45 -6.26 2.59
CA THR A 96 0.89 -6.24 3.20
C THR A 96 1.99 -6.53 2.19
N ARG A 97 1.75 -7.46 1.25
CA ARG A 97 2.76 -7.90 0.27
C ARG A 97 3.00 -6.85 -0.82
N SER A 98 1.93 -6.24 -1.32
CA SER A 98 2.00 -5.15 -2.30
C SER A 98 2.59 -3.88 -1.69
N GLN A 99 2.16 -3.49 -0.49
CA GLN A 99 2.73 -2.36 0.25
C GLN A 99 4.21 -2.57 0.57
N SER A 100 4.60 -3.78 1.01
CA SER A 100 6.00 -4.13 1.24
C SER A 100 6.86 -3.95 -0.01
N ALA A 101 6.35 -4.35 -1.18
CA ALA A 101 7.05 -4.15 -2.44
C ALA A 101 7.12 -2.66 -2.81
N PHE A 102 6.02 -1.92 -2.66
CA PHE A 102 5.94 -0.49 -2.92
C PHE A 102 6.94 0.31 -2.08
N VAL A 103 6.97 0.09 -0.77
CA VAL A 103 7.87 0.79 0.17
C VAL A 103 9.34 0.49 -0.14
N THR A 104 9.68 -0.75 -0.51
CA THR A 104 11.04 -1.10 -0.96
C THR A 104 11.43 -0.38 -2.25
N LEU A 105 10.51 -0.28 -3.22
CA LEU A 105 10.77 0.43 -4.48
C LEU A 105 10.91 1.94 -4.26
N LEU A 106 10.04 2.52 -3.44
CA LEU A 106 10.05 3.94 -3.11
C LEU A 106 11.35 4.33 -2.39
N SER A 107 11.75 3.58 -1.35
CA SER A 107 13.00 3.82 -0.63
C SER A 107 14.20 3.73 -1.58
N GLY A 108 14.24 2.69 -2.43
CA GLY A 108 15.31 2.49 -3.40
C GLY A 108 15.40 3.66 -4.39
N SER A 109 14.25 4.19 -4.83
CA SER A 109 14.20 5.37 -5.70
C SER A 109 14.64 6.67 -5.01
N ALA A 110 14.60 6.71 -3.67
CA ALA A 110 15.10 7.80 -2.85
C ALA A 110 16.57 7.62 -2.43
N GLY A 111 17.22 6.52 -2.85
CA GLY A 111 18.63 6.23 -2.55
C GLY A 111 18.88 5.40 -1.29
N TRP A 112 17.83 4.83 -0.69
CA TRP A 112 17.92 4.08 0.58
C TRP A 112 17.41 2.64 0.44
N SER A 113 18.09 1.69 1.09
CA SER A 113 17.64 0.28 1.13
C SER A 113 16.97 -0.05 2.46
N ILE A 114 15.92 -0.86 2.40
CA ILE A 114 15.24 -1.37 3.60
C ILE A 114 15.78 -2.76 3.90
N GLN A 115 16.35 -2.91 5.08
CA GLN A 115 16.68 -4.22 5.65
C GLN A 115 15.50 -4.70 6.48
N ARG A 116 14.96 -5.87 6.14
CA ARG A 116 13.98 -6.56 6.98
C ARG A 116 14.74 -7.58 7.82
N PRO A 117 14.87 -7.39 9.15
CA PRO A 117 15.35 -8.47 10.00
C PRO A 117 14.36 -9.64 9.89
N ASP A 118 14.85 -10.86 10.10
CA ASP A 118 13.96 -12.01 10.27
C ASP A 118 13.05 -11.73 11.49
N VAL A 119 11.77 -11.51 11.22
CA VAL A 119 10.77 -11.25 12.24
C VAL A 119 10.36 -12.59 12.82
N ASP A 120 10.60 -12.79 14.12
CA ASP A 120 10.05 -13.93 14.84
C ASP A 120 8.52 -13.95 14.64
N PRO A 121 7.92 -15.03 14.13
CA PRO A 121 6.48 -15.14 13.94
C PRO A 121 5.67 -14.93 15.23
N SER A 122 6.29 -15.00 16.42
CA SER A 122 5.67 -14.66 17.70
C SER A 122 5.46 -13.15 17.92
N TYR A 123 6.19 -12.28 17.21
CA TYR A 123 6.16 -10.83 17.38
C TYR A 123 4.99 -10.15 16.63
N GLY A 124 4.30 -10.89 15.76
CA GLY A 124 3.15 -10.40 14.99
C GLY A 124 1.82 -10.50 15.73
N SER A 125 1.67 -9.81 16.87
CA SER A 125 0.32 -9.56 17.40
C SER A 125 -0.36 -8.48 16.53
N PRO A 126 -1.67 -8.57 16.24
CA PRO A 126 -2.38 -7.64 15.35
C PRO A 126 -2.51 -6.20 15.91
N THR A 127 -1.85 -5.89 17.03
CA THR A 127 -2.00 -4.65 17.80
C THR A 127 -0.87 -3.63 17.54
N SER A 128 -0.21 -3.64 16.37
CA SER A 128 0.75 -2.57 15.99
C SER A 128 0.11 -1.45 15.16
N LEU A 129 -1.21 -1.27 15.26
CA LEU A 129 -1.92 -0.18 14.57
C LEU A 129 -2.24 0.95 15.56
N SER A 130 -1.20 1.55 16.14
CA SER A 130 -1.27 2.97 16.51
C SER A 130 -0.89 3.78 15.27
N SER A 131 -1.69 3.66 14.22
CA SER A 131 -1.53 4.50 13.04
C SER A 131 -2.24 5.81 13.34
N THR A 132 -1.53 6.93 13.22
CA THR A 132 -2.09 8.28 13.18
C THR A 132 -2.79 8.56 11.83
N ALA A 133 -3.06 7.52 11.04
CA ALA A 133 -3.67 7.65 9.73
C ALA A 133 -4.96 8.43 9.82
N ARG A 134 -5.19 9.24 8.80
CA ARG A 134 -6.35 10.10 8.71
C ARG A 134 -7.61 9.26 8.57
N PRO A 135 -8.75 9.74 9.13
CA PRO A 135 -10.02 9.10 8.89
C PRO A 135 -10.31 9.00 7.39
N CYS A 136 -10.73 7.82 6.95
CA CYS A 136 -11.19 7.62 5.58
C CYS A 136 -12.53 8.34 5.39
N LEU A 137 -12.47 9.54 4.82
CA LEU A 137 -13.61 10.44 4.62
C LEU A 137 -14.04 10.49 3.14
N PRO A 138 -15.26 10.93 2.83
CA PRO A 138 -15.67 11.20 1.47
C PRO A 138 -14.77 12.26 0.80
N PRO A 139 -14.51 12.17 -0.52
CA PRO A 139 -13.76 13.19 -1.23
C PRO A 139 -14.47 14.54 -1.11
N GLY A 140 -13.80 15.53 -0.51
CA GLY A 140 -14.33 16.90 -0.31
C GLY A 140 -14.72 17.26 1.14
N GLY A 141 -14.52 16.38 2.12
CA GLY A 141 -14.64 16.74 3.54
C GLY A 141 -13.50 17.66 4.00
N PRO A 142 -13.74 18.62 4.93
CA PRO A 142 -12.68 19.49 5.43
C PRO A 142 -11.56 18.69 6.10
N PRO A 143 -10.29 19.13 6.03
CA PRO A 143 -9.25 18.54 6.86
C PRO A 143 -9.61 18.77 8.33
N ALA A 144 -9.51 17.72 9.13
CA ALA A 144 -9.55 17.81 10.59
C ALA A 144 -8.37 18.64 11.12
#